data_AF-A0A2Z3GWH5-F1
#
_entry.id   AF-A0A2Z3GWH5-F1
#
_cell.length_a   1.000
_cell.length_b   1.000
_cell.length_c   1.000
_cell.angle_alpha   90.00
_cell.angle_beta   90.00
_cell.angle_gamma   90.00
#
_symmetry.space_group_name_H-M   'P 1'
#
loop_
_entity.id
_entity.type
_entity.pdbx_description
1 polymer ?
#
loop_
_entity_poly.entity_id
_entity_poly.type
_entity_poly.pdbx_seq_one_letter_code
_entity_poly.pdbx_strand_id
1 'polypeptide(L)'
;MARAHQHRGGRARPQARLLGAYARREAAIVLFRQQTLLPLDDCLYALQQAIPHLRRSALHRCLERHGISRLPNLEKAGGKKAKFKDYPLGYLHLDFAEVRTGAGK
;
A
#
# COMPACT_ATOMS: atom_id res chain seq x y z
N MET A 1 34.77 -32.42 -42.68
CA MET A 1 34.34 -31.01 -42.73
C MET A 1 32.86 -30.95 -43.06
N ALA A 2 32.00 -30.54 -42.11
CA ALA A 2 30.71 -29.90 -42.36
C ALA A 2 30.07 -29.53 -41.01
N ARG A 3 30.25 -28.27 -40.59
CA ARG A 3 29.47 -27.62 -39.54
C ARG A 3 28.08 -27.34 -40.09
N ALA A 4 27.04 -27.61 -39.30
CA ALA A 4 25.78 -26.88 -39.41
C ALA A 4 25.26 -26.65 -37.99
N HIS A 5 25.25 -25.37 -37.63
CA HIS A 5 25.04 -24.84 -36.32
C HIS A 5 23.60 -25.05 -35.83
N GLN A 6 23.49 -25.43 -34.56
CA GLN A 6 22.28 -25.32 -33.76
C GLN A 6 21.75 -23.88 -33.80
N HIS A 7 20.47 -23.70 -34.13
CA HIS A 7 19.70 -22.54 -33.71
C HIS A 7 18.37 -22.99 -33.11
N ARG A 8 18.42 -23.40 -31.83
CA ARG A 8 17.23 -23.45 -30.97
C ARG A 8 16.87 -22.02 -30.56
N GLY A 9 16.10 -21.33 -31.39
CA GLY A 9 15.47 -20.06 -31.03
C GLY A 9 14.26 -20.27 -30.12
N GLY A 10 14.49 -20.62 -28.86
CA GLY A 10 13.43 -20.70 -27.84
C GLY A 10 12.93 -19.29 -27.48
N ARG A 11 11.78 -18.87 -28.02
CA ARG A 11 11.10 -17.65 -27.57
C ARG A 11 10.79 -17.77 -26.07
N ALA A 12 11.45 -16.95 -25.24
CA ALA A 12 11.17 -16.88 -23.81
C ALA A 12 9.68 -16.56 -23.58
N ARG A 13 9.01 -17.39 -22.78
CA ARG A 13 7.57 -17.29 -22.51
C ARG A 13 7.24 -15.90 -21.91
N PRO A 14 6.28 -15.14 -22.47
CA PRO A 14 5.97 -13.78 -22.02
C PRO A 14 5.50 -13.69 -20.56
N GLN A 15 5.01 -14.80 -20.00
CA GLN A 15 4.53 -14.88 -18.62
C GLN A 15 5.62 -14.61 -17.58
N ALA A 16 6.86 -15.06 -17.78
CA ALA A 16 7.95 -14.86 -16.81
C ALA A 16 8.32 -13.38 -16.66
N ARG A 17 8.29 -12.61 -17.76
CA ARG A 17 8.57 -11.17 -17.75
C ARG A 17 7.46 -10.39 -17.02
N LEU A 18 6.20 -10.80 -17.17
CA LEU A 18 5.06 -10.19 -16.49
C LEU A 18 5.07 -10.49 -14.98
N LEU A 19 5.41 -11.72 -14.59
CA LEU A 19 5.57 -12.10 -13.19
C LEU A 19 6.69 -11.31 -12.51
N GLY A 20 7.82 -11.09 -13.18
CA GLY A 20 8.92 -10.27 -12.65
C GLY A 20 8.58 -8.77 -12.56
N ALA A 21 7.70 -8.25 -13.43
CA ALA A 21 7.21 -6.88 -13.34
C ALA A 21 6.21 -6.72 -12.17
N TYR A 22 5.36 -7.74 -11.94
CA TYR A 22 4.44 -7.76 -10.81
C TYR A 22 5.17 -7.82 -9.48
N ALA A 23 6.17 -8.72 -9.34
CA ALA A 23 6.97 -8.85 -8.12
C ALA A 23 7.70 -7.55 -7.76
N ARG A 24 8.25 -6.82 -8.74
CA ARG A 24 8.88 -5.51 -8.52
C ARG A 24 7.91 -4.46 -8.02
N ARG A 25 6.69 -4.41 -8.59
CA ARG A 25 5.64 -3.49 -8.12
C ARG A 25 5.20 -3.82 -6.71
N GLU A 26 5.06 -5.10 -6.40
CA GLU A 26 4.69 -5.58 -5.07
C GLU A 26 5.73 -5.17 -4.01
N ALA A 27 7.01 -5.37 -4.29
CA ALA A 27 8.10 -4.93 -3.42
C ALA A 27 8.09 -3.41 -3.19
N ALA A 28 7.88 -2.61 -4.24
CA ALA A 28 7.79 -1.16 -4.13
C ALA A 28 6.61 -0.71 -3.24
N ILE A 29 5.44 -1.35 -3.38
CA ILE A 29 4.26 -1.09 -2.56
C ILE A 29 4.54 -1.38 -1.08
N VAL A 30 5.15 -2.53 -0.79
CA VAL A 30 5.48 -2.96 0.58
C VAL A 30 6.47 -2.00 1.23
N LEU A 31 7.56 -1.68 0.51
CA LEU A 31 8.58 -0.74 0.99
C LEU A 31 7.96 0.64 1.26
N PHE A 32 7.16 1.15 0.32
CA PHE A 32 6.49 2.45 0.47
C PHE A 32 5.61 2.49 1.71
N ARG A 33 4.80 1.45 1.95
CA ARG A 33 3.92 1.38 3.12
C ARG A 33 4.71 1.37 4.44
N GLN A 34 5.81 0.62 4.49
CA GLN A 34 6.65 0.54 5.69
C GLN A 34 7.37 1.86 6.00
N GLN A 35 7.79 2.60 4.97
CA GLN A 35 8.51 3.86 5.15
C GLN A 35 7.58 5.03 5.48
N THR A 36 6.44 5.12 4.80
CA THR A 36 5.58 6.31 4.88
C THR A 36 4.55 6.23 5.99
N LEU A 37 4.14 5.02 6.38
CA LEU A 37 3.07 4.81 7.36
C LEU A 37 1.79 5.62 7.06
N LEU A 38 1.54 5.90 5.78
CA LEU A 38 0.34 6.60 5.34
C LEU A 38 -0.88 5.66 5.42
N PRO A 39 -2.10 6.19 5.60
CA PRO A 39 -3.35 5.47 5.38
C PRO A 39 -3.43 4.80 4.00
N LEU A 40 -4.29 3.77 3.88
CA LEU A 40 -4.41 2.97 2.65
C LEU A 40 -4.70 3.82 1.40
N ASP A 41 -5.64 4.75 1.52
CA ASP A 41 -6.09 5.58 0.40
C ASP A 41 -5.04 6.64 0.00
N ASP A 42 -4.31 7.18 0.97
CA ASP A 42 -3.19 8.10 0.71
C ASP A 42 -2.04 7.36 0.01
N CYS A 43 -1.74 6.12 0.43
CA CYS A 43 -0.79 5.27 -0.29
C CYS A 43 -1.23 5.03 -1.74
N LEU A 44 -2.52 4.77 -1.97
CA LEU A 44 -3.05 4.55 -3.32
C LEU A 44 -2.83 5.77 -4.20
N TYR A 45 -3.18 6.96 -3.69
CA TYR A 45 -3.03 8.21 -4.43
C TYR A 45 -1.56 8.50 -4.78
N ALA A 46 -0.65 8.33 -3.82
CA ALA A 46 0.78 8.51 -4.05
C ALA A 46 1.35 7.51 -5.08
N LEU A 47 0.95 6.24 -4.97
CA LEU A 47 1.46 5.17 -5.85
C LEU A 47 0.86 5.20 -7.26
N GLN A 48 -0.30 5.83 -7.46
CA GLN A 48 -0.93 5.96 -8.79
C GLN A 48 -0.05 6.73 -9.78
N GLN A 49 0.78 7.67 -9.32
CA GLN A 49 1.71 8.37 -10.20
C GLN A 49 2.76 7.43 -10.82
N ALA A 50 3.24 6.45 -10.04
CA ALA A 50 4.22 5.46 -10.51
C ALA A 50 3.57 4.21 -11.12
N ILE A 51 2.34 3.89 -10.72
CA ILE A 51 1.59 2.69 -11.12
C ILE A 51 0.14 3.11 -11.47
N PRO A 52 -0.10 3.64 -12.69
CA PRO A 52 -1.39 4.25 -13.05
C PRO A 52 -2.59 3.30 -12.98
N HIS A 53 -2.36 2.00 -13.14
CA HIS A 53 -3.41 0.97 -13.12
C HIS A 53 -3.56 0.28 -11.76
N LEU A 54 -2.95 0.82 -10.70
CA LEU A 54 -3.10 0.28 -9.35
C LEU A 54 -4.53 0.55 -8.84
N ARG A 55 -5.20 -0.53 -8.46
CA ARG A 55 -6.55 -0.48 -7.88
C ARG A 55 -6.48 -0.62 -6.37
N ARG A 56 -7.42 0.01 -5.65
CA ARG A 56 -7.56 -0.07 -4.18
C ARG A 56 -7.59 -1.51 -3.68
N SER A 57 -8.38 -2.39 -4.30
CA SER A 57 -8.49 -3.79 -3.91
C SER A 57 -7.20 -4.58 -4.14
N ALA A 58 -6.46 -4.28 -5.21
CA ALA A 58 -5.18 -4.91 -5.50
C ALA A 58 -4.11 -4.49 -4.49
N LEU A 59 -4.08 -3.20 -4.13
CA LEU A 59 -3.23 -2.65 -3.06
C LEU A 59 -3.55 -3.32 -1.72
N HIS A 60 -4.83 -3.35 -1.33
CA HIS A 60 -5.26 -3.96 -0.08
C HIS A 60 -4.83 -5.43 0.03
N ARG A 61 -5.14 -6.24 -1.00
CA ARG A 61 -4.75 -7.66 -1.05
C ARG A 61 -3.23 -7.88 -1.05
N CYS A 62 -2.46 -6.95 -1.62
CA CYS A 62 -1.00 -6.96 -1.52
C CYS A 62 -0.58 -6.78 -0.06
N LEU A 63 -1.04 -5.71 0.59
CA LEU A 63 -0.66 -5.41 1.97
C LEU A 63 -1.15 -6.47 2.97
N GLU A 64 -2.32 -7.07 2.76
CA GLU A 64 -2.82 -8.19 3.56
C GLU A 64 -1.92 -9.41 3.48
N ARG A 65 -1.48 -9.78 2.27
CA ARG A 65 -0.57 -10.92 2.05
C ARG A 65 0.78 -10.73 2.75
N HIS A 66 1.22 -9.48 2.88
CA HIS A 66 2.45 -9.09 3.57
C HIS A 66 2.23 -8.74 5.05
N GLY A 67 1.01 -8.89 5.58
CA GLY A 67 0.71 -8.64 7.00
C GLY A 67 0.80 -7.18 7.44
N ILE A 68 0.86 -6.23 6.50
CA ILE A 68 1.06 -4.78 6.76
C ILE A 68 -0.15 -3.93 6.34
N SER A 69 -1.32 -4.57 6.17
CA SER A 69 -2.57 -3.84 5.88
C SER A 69 -2.93 -2.87 7.02
N ARG A 70 -2.72 -3.27 8.27
CA ARG A 70 -2.89 -2.39 9.43
C ARG A 70 -1.62 -1.61 9.68
N LEU A 71 -1.76 -0.32 9.92
CA LEU A 71 -0.65 0.52 10.38
C LEU A 71 -0.19 0.03 11.76
N PRO A 72 1.12 0.05 12.05
CA PRO A 72 1.58 -0.13 13.41
C PRO A 72 0.90 0.91 14.30
N ASN A 73 0.46 0.48 15.48
CA ASN A 73 -0.26 1.34 16.39
C ASN A 73 0.69 2.45 16.89
N LEU A 74 0.70 3.59 16.20
CA LEU A 74 1.45 4.80 16.56
C LEU A 74 0.99 5.38 17.91
N GLU A 75 -0.06 4.80 18.50
CA GLU A 75 -0.58 5.08 19.85
C GLU A 75 0.30 4.59 21.01
N LYS A 76 1.62 4.43 20.81
CA LYS A 76 2.55 4.47 21.96
C LYS A 76 3.10 5.88 22.23
N ALA A 77 2.69 6.88 21.45
CA ALA A 77 3.11 8.27 21.63
C ALA A 77 2.02 9.21 22.20
N GLY A 78 0.79 8.75 22.49
CA GLY A 78 -0.25 9.66 23.00
C GLY A 78 -1.41 8.95 23.70
N GLY A 79 -1.49 9.16 25.02
CA GLY A 79 -2.71 9.04 25.82
C GLY A 79 -3.26 7.62 26.05
N LYS A 80 -3.59 7.31 27.31
CA LYS A 80 -4.40 6.13 27.64
C LYS A 80 -5.71 6.22 26.86
N LYS A 81 -6.07 5.19 26.06
CA LYS A 81 -7.37 5.08 25.41
C LYS A 81 -8.47 5.18 26.45
N ALA A 82 -9.13 6.32 26.54
CA ALA A 82 -10.32 6.47 27.37
C ALA A 82 -11.48 5.76 26.66
N LYS A 83 -12.32 5.07 27.43
CA LYS A 83 -13.59 4.57 26.90
C LYS A 83 -14.50 5.76 26.62
N PHE A 84 -15.30 5.69 25.56
CA PHE A 84 -16.41 6.62 25.37
C PHE A 84 -17.32 6.60 26.60
N LYS A 85 -17.85 7.77 26.96
CA LYS A 85 -18.85 7.88 28.01
C LYS A 85 -20.13 7.20 27.52
N ASP A 86 -20.86 6.56 28.43
CA ASP A 86 -22.17 6.01 28.11
C ASP A 86 -23.16 7.16 27.93
N TYR A 87 -23.65 7.36 26.71
CA TYR A 87 -24.68 8.33 26.38
C TYR A 87 -25.99 7.61 26.05
N PRO A 88 -27.15 8.13 26.50
CA PRO A 88 -28.45 7.58 26.14
C PRO A 88 -28.75 7.81 24.65
N LEU A 89 -29.78 7.12 24.15
CA LEU A 89 -30.30 7.32 22.79
C LEU A 89 -30.61 8.80 22.52
N GLY A 90 -30.17 9.32 21.37
CA GLY A 90 -30.34 10.73 20.97
C GLY A 90 -29.07 11.59 21.03
N TYR A 91 -27.95 11.04 21.50
CA TYR A 91 -26.65 11.71 21.50
C TYR A 91 -25.78 11.27 20.32
N LEU A 92 -25.18 12.22 19.60
CA LEU A 92 -24.20 11.97 18.54
C LEU A 92 -22.83 12.46 18.99
N HIS A 93 -21.85 11.55 19.04
CA HIS A 93 -20.47 11.91 19.30
C HIS A 93 -19.79 12.33 18.00
N LEU A 94 -19.24 13.54 17.97
CA LEU A 94 -18.48 14.07 16.84
C LEU A 94 -17.08 14.44 17.31
N ASP A 95 -16.10 13.64 16.92
CA ASP A 95 -14.68 13.94 17.11
C ASP A 95 -14.14 14.68 15.89
N PHE A 96 -13.42 15.78 16.12
CA PHE A 96 -12.75 16.54 15.07
C PHE A 96 -11.24 16.48 15.26
N ALA A 97 -10.53 16.08 14.21
CA ALA A 97 -9.07 16.19 14.14
C ALA A 97 -8.71 17.36 13.21
N GLU A 98 -8.17 18.44 13.79
CA GLU A 98 -7.66 19.58 13.02
C GLU A 98 -6.26 19.27 12.51
N VAL A 99 -6.06 19.33 11.19
CA VAL A 99 -4.72 19.25 10.59
C VAL A 99 -4.27 20.66 10.24
N ARG A 100 -3.32 21.20 11.01
CA ARG A 100 -2.70 22.49 10.72
C ARG A 100 -1.61 22.32 9.66
N THR A 101 -1.91 22.73 8.44
CA THR A 101 -0.89 22.95 7.41
C THR A 101 -0.26 24.32 7.64
N GLY A 102 1.07 24.44 7.51
CA GLY A 102 1.87 25.61 7.90
C GLY A 102 1.63 26.90 7.08
N ALA A 103 0.47 27.05 6.43
CA ALA A 103 0.10 28.16 5.57
C ALA A 103 -0.86 29.17 6.24
N GLY A 104 -1.03 29.14 7.57
CA GLY A 104 -1.88 30.10 8.28
C GLY A 104 -1.46 30.31 9.73
N LYS A 105 -1.15 31.55 10.07
CA LYS A 105 -1.29 32.06 11.44
C LYS A 105 -2.77 32.27 11.73
#